data_AF-A0A060RAY3-F1
#
_entry.id   AF-A0A060RAY3-F1
#
_cell.length_a   1.000
_cell.length_b   1.000
_cell.length_c   1.000
_cell.angle_alpha   90.00
_cell.angle_beta   90.00
_cell.angle_gamma   90.00
#
_symmetry.space_group_name_H-M   'P 1'
#
loop_
_entity.id
_entity.type
_entity.pdbx_description
1 polymer ?
#
loop_
_entity_poly.entity_id
_entity_poly.type
_entity_poly.pdbx_seq_one_letter_code
_entity_poly.pdbx_strand_id
1 'polypeptide(L)'
;MNRIDFNGKRISDQNERFRSTKICKEITIKHGLYVSSGKENVKRKQLREPDATKYRIYDALCKHVPQSRSWGELRSRLRTEGIELGFKTKGSTDKIEGVRFTMNNLSFNGSKVDRQFSYSKIDYALRQNNRAKQQSLPPVQQAQHRPDHHESSTVGDSIGSLFDIPILPNGTDPEEEAFRKRMQRKKKKGIRF
;
A
#
# COMPACT_ATOMS: atom_id res chain seq x y z
N MET A 1 -41.13 10.74 15.10
CA MET A 1 -40.84 12.18 15.25
C MET A 1 -40.31 12.67 13.90
N ASN A 2 -40.95 13.67 13.28
CA ASN A 2 -40.51 14.21 11.98
C ASN A 2 -39.48 15.33 12.21
N ARG A 3 -38.34 15.30 11.51
CA ARG A 3 -37.32 16.36 11.58
C ARG A 3 -37.64 17.46 10.57
N ILE A 4 -38.11 18.59 11.07
CA ILE A 4 -38.57 19.75 10.28
C ILE A 4 -37.63 20.93 10.61
N ASP A 5 -37.22 21.70 9.61
CA ASP A 5 -36.40 22.91 9.82
C ASP A 5 -37.26 24.11 10.27
N PHE A 6 -36.60 25.23 10.57
CA PHE A 6 -37.26 26.48 10.98
C PHE A 6 -38.17 27.10 9.90
N ASN A 7 -38.11 26.60 8.66
CA ASN A 7 -38.93 27.05 7.53
C ASN A 7 -40.08 26.07 7.24
N GLY A 8 -40.34 25.10 8.12
CA GLY A 8 -41.40 24.11 7.95
C GLY A 8 -41.10 23.03 6.91
N LYS A 9 -39.87 22.97 6.38
CA LYS A 9 -39.45 21.98 5.38
C LYS A 9 -38.87 20.73 6.06
N ARG A 10 -39.20 19.55 5.51
CA ARG A 10 -38.64 18.28 5.98
C ARG A 10 -37.13 18.25 5.77
N ILE A 11 -36.37 17.99 6.83
CA ILE A 11 -34.92 17.80 6.74
C ILE A 11 -34.64 16.41 6.19
N SER A 12 -33.89 16.35 5.09
CA SER A 12 -33.47 15.07 4.51
C SER A 12 -32.36 14.42 5.34
N ASP A 13 -32.60 13.19 5.76
CA ASP A 13 -31.66 12.27 6.40
C ASP A 13 -30.65 11.65 5.42
N GLN A 14 -30.86 11.86 4.13
CA GLN A 14 -30.00 11.30 3.09
C GLN A 14 -28.56 11.76 3.29
N ASN A 15 -27.62 10.83 3.35
CA ASN A 15 -26.19 11.12 3.47
C ASN A 15 -25.79 11.86 4.78
N GLU A 16 -26.64 11.87 5.81
CA GLU A 16 -26.41 12.58 7.07
C GLU A 16 -25.07 12.18 7.72
N ARG A 17 -24.73 10.89 7.72
CA ARG A 17 -23.43 10.39 8.23
C ARG A 17 -22.24 11.05 7.55
N PHE A 18 -22.31 11.24 6.23
CA PHE A 18 -21.21 11.85 5.49
C PHE A 18 -21.14 13.36 5.72
N ARG A 19 -22.29 14.05 5.79
CA ARG A 19 -22.35 15.49 6.10
C ARG A 19 -21.80 15.78 7.50
N SER A 20 -22.30 15.06 8.51
CA SER A 20 -21.84 15.18 9.90
C SER A 20 -20.34 14.88 10.04
N THR A 21 -19.85 13.78 9.45
CA THR A 21 -18.41 13.48 9.46
C THR A 21 -17.57 14.61 8.85
N LYS A 22 -18.05 15.24 7.76
CA LYS A 22 -17.36 16.36 7.12
C LYS A 22 -17.26 17.57 8.04
N ILE A 23 -18.38 17.97 8.65
CA ILE A 23 -18.43 19.10 9.58
C ILE A 23 -17.51 18.84 10.78
N CYS A 24 -17.57 17.65 11.39
CA CYS A 24 -16.69 17.31 12.51
C CYS A 24 -15.21 17.36 12.11
N LYS A 25 -14.85 16.90 10.90
CA LYS A 25 -13.47 17.01 10.39
C LYS A 25 -13.05 18.47 10.19
N GLU A 26 -13.91 19.32 9.62
CA GLU A 26 -13.66 20.75 9.46
C GLU A 26 -13.45 21.46 10.80
N ILE A 27 -14.28 21.16 11.80
CA ILE A 27 -14.13 21.69 13.17
C ILE A 27 -12.80 21.24 13.78
N THR A 28 -12.46 19.95 13.65
CA THR A 28 -11.20 19.39 14.18
C THR A 28 -9.99 20.14 13.61
N ILE A 29 -9.98 20.39 12.30
CA ILE A 29 -8.92 21.16 11.62
C ILE A 29 -8.89 22.62 12.09
N LYS A 30 -10.07 23.26 12.21
CA LYS A 30 -10.18 24.66 12.67
C LYS A 30 -9.59 24.87 14.06
N HIS A 31 -9.72 23.87 14.94
CA HIS A 31 -9.16 23.91 16.30
C HIS A 31 -7.71 23.41 16.39
N GLY A 32 -7.02 23.21 15.26
CA GLY A 32 -5.62 22.78 15.23
C GLY A 32 -5.40 21.34 15.73
N LEU A 33 -6.47 20.54 15.80
CA LEU A 33 -6.37 19.14 16.22
C LEU A 33 -5.89 18.27 15.06
N TYR A 34 -4.98 17.35 15.37
CA TYR A 34 -4.42 16.43 14.39
C TYR A 34 -5.42 15.34 14.02
N VAL A 35 -5.68 15.19 12.72
CA VAL A 35 -6.44 14.08 12.16
C VAL A 35 -5.45 13.08 11.57
N SER A 36 -5.35 11.90 12.17
CA SER A 36 -4.47 10.84 11.67
C SER A 36 -4.83 10.45 10.23
N SER A 37 -3.93 10.73 9.29
CA SER A 37 -4.03 10.35 7.88
C SER A 37 -3.81 8.85 7.68
N GLY A 38 -2.90 8.26 8.45
CA GLY A 38 -2.57 6.85 8.35
C GLY A 38 -1.96 6.29 9.64
N LYS A 39 -1.00 5.38 9.45
CA LYS A 39 -0.36 4.57 10.49
C LYS A 39 1.03 5.06 10.89
N GLU A 40 1.49 6.15 10.26
CA GLU A 40 2.81 6.73 10.43
C GLU A 40 3.03 7.31 11.84
N ASN A 41 2.04 8.05 12.37
CA ASN A 41 2.18 8.80 13.63
C ASN A 41 1.54 8.09 14.83
N VAL A 42 1.63 6.77 14.89
CA VAL A 42 1.05 5.99 16.00
C VAL A 42 2.08 5.80 17.10
N LYS A 43 1.74 6.19 18.33
CA LYS A 43 2.56 5.96 19.52
C LYS A 43 2.54 4.46 19.88
N ARG A 44 3.35 3.65 19.19
CA ARG A 44 3.34 2.18 19.30
C ARG A 44 3.54 1.65 20.72
N LYS A 45 4.32 2.37 21.54
CA LYS A 45 4.57 2.06 22.96
C LYS A 45 3.34 2.23 23.87
N GLN A 46 2.34 2.98 23.42
CA GLN A 46 1.09 3.24 24.17
C GLN A 46 -0.07 2.36 23.67
N LEU A 47 0.14 1.56 22.62
CA LEU A 47 -0.87 0.63 22.14
C LEU A 47 -1.06 -0.49 23.16
N ARG A 48 -2.32 -0.79 23.47
CA ARG A 48 -2.70 -1.96 24.25
C ARG A 48 -2.88 -3.15 23.31
N GLU A 49 -2.72 -4.37 23.83
CA GLU A 49 -3.16 -5.57 23.10
C GLU A 49 -4.68 -5.51 22.91
N PRO A 50 -5.23 -5.89 21.75
CA PRO A 50 -4.62 -6.60 20.62
C PRO A 50 -3.97 -5.71 19.54
N ASP A 51 -4.09 -4.39 19.63
CA ASP A 51 -3.61 -3.47 18.60
C ASP A 51 -2.08 -3.41 18.54
N ALA A 52 -1.38 -3.50 19.66
CA ALA A 52 0.08 -3.58 19.68
C ALA A 52 0.62 -4.73 18.80
N THR A 53 0.03 -5.92 18.96
CA THR A 53 0.33 -7.13 18.17
C THR A 53 0.03 -6.92 16.69
N LYS A 54 -1.09 -6.28 16.38
CA LYS A 54 -1.47 -5.95 15.00
C LYS A 54 -0.46 -5.02 14.32
N TYR A 55 0.04 -4.01 15.03
CA TYR A 55 1.06 -3.10 14.49
C TYR A 55 2.41 -3.79 14.32
N ARG A 56 2.80 -4.68 15.23
CA ARG A 56 4.00 -5.51 15.06
C ARG A 56 3.93 -6.38 13.81
N ILE A 57 2.80 -7.03 13.55
CA ILE A 57 2.58 -7.80 12.31
C ILE A 57 2.64 -6.87 11.09
N TYR A 58 2.05 -5.68 11.17
CA TYR A 58 2.12 -4.68 10.09
C TYR A 58 3.57 -4.31 9.76
N ASP A 59 4.39 -4.03 10.77
CA ASP A 59 5.80 -3.65 10.59
C ASP A 59 6.63 -4.78 9.97
N ALA A 60 6.44 -6.00 10.47
CA ALA A 60 7.07 -7.19 9.92
C ALA A 60 6.74 -7.38 8.44
N LEU A 61 5.47 -7.18 8.07
CA LEU A 61 5.02 -7.30 6.69
C LEU A 61 5.59 -6.19 5.79
N CYS A 62 5.60 -4.94 6.26
CA CYS A 62 6.25 -3.84 5.53
C CYS A 62 7.73 -4.11 5.25
N LYS A 63 8.43 -4.73 6.20
CA LYS A 63 9.86 -5.08 6.07
C LYS A 63 10.10 -6.27 5.14
N HIS A 64 9.33 -7.35 5.29
CA HIS A 64 9.63 -8.64 4.65
C HIS A 64 8.96 -8.83 3.30
N VAL A 65 7.78 -8.25 3.04
CA VAL A 65 7.07 -8.41 1.77
C VAL A 65 7.91 -7.92 0.57
N PRO A 66 8.56 -6.73 0.62
CA PRO A 66 9.40 -6.25 -0.49
C PRO A 66 10.65 -7.11 -0.73
N GLN A 67 11.11 -7.82 0.30
CA GLN A 67 12.35 -8.61 0.22
C GLN A 67 12.11 -10.08 -0.14
N SER A 68 10.86 -10.54 -0.09
CA SER A 68 10.49 -11.93 -0.34
C SER A 68 10.11 -12.15 -1.81
N ARG A 69 10.43 -13.32 -2.36
CA ARG A 69 10.16 -13.69 -3.76
C ARG A 69 9.13 -14.80 -3.91
N SER A 70 8.85 -15.50 -2.80
CA SER A 70 7.86 -16.58 -2.74
C SER A 70 7.14 -16.56 -1.40
N TRP A 71 5.97 -17.18 -1.36
CA TRP A 71 5.22 -17.37 -0.12
C TRP A 71 6.00 -18.18 0.92
N GLY A 72 6.80 -19.15 0.49
CA GLY A 72 7.67 -19.93 1.38
C GLY A 72 8.75 -19.09 2.04
N GLU A 73 9.40 -18.21 1.27
CA GLU A 73 10.41 -17.28 1.79
C GLU A 73 9.79 -16.27 2.77
N LEU A 74 8.64 -15.69 2.41
CA LEU A 74 7.91 -14.78 3.30
C LEU A 74 7.51 -15.48 4.61
N ARG A 75 7.03 -16.72 4.54
CA ARG A 75 6.67 -17.51 5.72
C ARG A 75 7.88 -17.79 6.62
N SER A 76 9.03 -18.11 6.03
CA SER A 76 10.27 -18.34 6.78
C SER A 76 10.71 -17.07 7.53
N ARG A 77 10.74 -15.93 6.83
CA ARG A 77 11.12 -14.63 7.42
C ARG A 77 10.17 -14.20 8.53
N LEU A 78 8.86 -14.31 8.32
CA LEU A 78 7.87 -13.98 9.35
C LEU A 78 7.97 -14.90 10.58
N ARG A 79 8.31 -16.19 10.38
CA ARG A 79 8.56 -17.11 11.50
C ARG A 79 9.73 -16.67 12.38
N THR A 80 10.78 -16.06 11.81
CA THR A 80 11.90 -15.52 12.62
C THR A 80 11.48 -14.39 13.54
N GLU A 81 10.39 -13.68 13.19
CA GLU A 81 9.79 -12.63 14.03
C GLU A 81 8.64 -13.16 14.90
N GLY A 82 8.45 -14.49 14.97
CA GLY A 82 7.40 -15.13 15.78
C GLY A 82 6.00 -15.05 15.17
N ILE A 83 5.88 -14.73 13.88
CA ILE A 83 4.60 -14.59 13.18
C ILE A 83 4.35 -15.82 12.32
N GLU A 84 3.26 -16.51 12.58
CA GLU A 84 2.79 -17.61 11.73
C GLU A 84 1.87 -17.10 10.62
N LEU A 85 2.16 -17.50 9.38
CA LEU A 85 1.35 -17.23 8.21
C LEU A 85 0.51 -18.46 7.86
N GLY A 86 -0.81 -18.27 7.76
CA GLY A 86 -1.78 -19.26 7.29
C GLY A 86 -2.62 -18.74 6.11
N PHE A 87 -3.11 -19.65 5.29
CA PHE A 87 -4.05 -19.33 4.21
C PHE A 87 -5.49 -19.60 4.64
N LYS A 88 -6.39 -18.71 4.26
CA LYS A 88 -7.83 -18.89 4.43
C LYS A 88 -8.42 -19.39 3.11
N THR A 89 -8.99 -20.59 3.11
CA THR A 89 -9.68 -21.18 1.96
C THR A 89 -11.20 -21.01 2.08
N LYS A 90 -11.90 -21.01 0.94
CA LYS A 90 -13.36 -20.93 0.90
C LYS A 90 -13.95 -22.35 1.04
N GLY A 91 -14.29 -22.74 2.27
CA GLY A 91 -14.99 -24.01 2.53
C GLY A 91 -14.22 -25.22 1.99
N SER A 92 -14.89 -26.06 1.19
CA SER A 92 -14.30 -27.26 0.55
C SER A 92 -13.51 -26.99 -0.73
N THR A 93 -13.44 -25.73 -1.19
CA THR A 93 -12.72 -25.40 -2.43
C THR A 93 -11.27 -25.04 -2.12
N ASP A 94 -10.34 -25.49 -2.98
CA ASP A 94 -8.91 -25.15 -2.91
C ASP A 94 -8.59 -23.69 -3.30
N LYS A 95 -9.62 -22.83 -3.35
CA LYS A 95 -9.49 -21.41 -3.68
C LYS A 95 -9.17 -20.62 -2.43
N ILE A 96 -8.01 -19.98 -2.42
CA ILE A 96 -7.58 -19.09 -1.36
C ILE A 96 -8.41 -17.80 -1.38
N GLU A 97 -9.10 -17.50 -0.29
CA GLU A 97 -9.89 -16.29 -0.06
C GLU A 97 -9.06 -15.19 0.60
N GLY A 98 -8.06 -15.57 1.41
CA GLY A 98 -7.23 -14.60 2.12
C GLY A 98 -6.04 -15.21 2.86
N VAL A 99 -5.35 -14.35 3.60
CA VAL A 99 -4.24 -14.73 4.48
C VAL A 99 -4.58 -14.37 5.92
N ARG A 100 -4.06 -15.17 6.85
CA ARG A 100 -4.14 -14.96 8.29
C ARG A 100 -2.73 -14.92 8.86
N PHE A 101 -2.50 -13.99 9.77
CA PHE A 101 -1.26 -13.85 10.52
C PHE A 101 -1.56 -14.08 11.99
N THR A 102 -0.79 -14.94 12.63
CA THR A 102 -0.95 -15.30 14.05
C THR A 102 0.33 -14.95 14.80
N MET A 103 0.19 -14.22 15.91
CA MET A 103 1.29 -13.90 16.80
C MET A 103 0.75 -13.84 18.23
N ASN A 104 1.44 -14.45 19.21
CA ASN A 104 1.04 -14.49 20.61
C ASN A 104 -0.44 -14.92 20.81
N ASN A 105 -0.85 -16.01 20.14
CA ASN A 105 -2.23 -16.54 20.15
C ASN A 105 -3.31 -15.60 19.56
N LEU A 106 -2.95 -14.44 19.04
CA LEU A 106 -3.85 -13.51 18.37
C LEU A 106 -3.75 -13.67 16.86
N SER A 107 -4.89 -13.86 16.21
CA SER A 107 -5.01 -14.06 14.76
C SER A 107 -5.67 -12.87 14.08
N PHE A 108 -5.04 -12.37 13.01
CA PHE A 108 -5.58 -11.28 12.20
C PHE A 108 -5.60 -11.66 10.72
N ASN A 109 -6.72 -11.39 10.04
CA ASN A 109 -6.76 -11.49 8.58
C ASN A 109 -5.89 -10.38 7.97
N GLY A 110 -5.20 -10.65 6.87
CA GLY A 110 -4.31 -9.68 6.22
C GLY A 110 -4.99 -8.35 5.92
N SER A 111 -6.21 -8.37 5.38
CA SER A 111 -7.01 -7.16 5.12
C SER A 111 -7.45 -6.41 6.39
N LYS A 112 -7.47 -7.08 7.55
CA LYS A 112 -7.74 -6.46 8.85
C LYS A 112 -6.48 -5.82 9.43
N VAL A 113 -5.30 -6.39 9.17
CA VAL A 113 -4.00 -5.76 9.46
C VAL A 113 -3.86 -4.50 8.60
N ASP A 114 -3.90 -4.65 7.28
CA ASP A 114 -3.93 -3.54 6.33
C ASP A 114 -4.51 -3.98 4.98
N ARG A 115 -5.15 -3.06 4.26
CA ARG A 115 -5.68 -3.33 2.92
C ARG A 115 -4.58 -3.69 1.92
N GLN A 116 -3.33 -3.33 2.16
CA GLN A 116 -2.18 -3.68 1.31
C GLN A 116 -1.71 -5.13 1.50
N PHE A 117 -2.06 -5.76 2.62
CA PHE A 117 -1.65 -7.13 2.97
C PHE A 117 -2.73 -8.17 2.72
N SER A 118 -3.59 -7.94 1.71
CA SER A 118 -4.47 -9.00 1.22
C SER A 118 -3.68 -10.05 0.44
N TYR A 119 -4.23 -11.27 0.32
CA TYR A 119 -3.59 -12.35 -0.44
C TYR A 119 -3.16 -11.89 -1.84
N SER A 120 -4.09 -11.34 -2.62
CA SER A 120 -3.82 -10.91 -4.00
C SER A 120 -2.75 -9.84 -4.12
N LYS A 121 -2.63 -8.94 -3.13
CA LYS A 121 -1.63 -7.87 -3.17
C LYS A 121 -0.25 -8.36 -2.77
N ILE A 122 -0.15 -9.23 -1.77
CA ILE A 122 1.11 -9.87 -1.42
C ILE A 122 1.57 -10.77 -2.58
N ASP A 123 0.67 -11.57 -3.15
CA ASP A 123 0.98 -12.43 -4.29
C ASP A 123 1.52 -11.61 -5.48
N TYR A 124 0.86 -10.49 -5.78
CA TYR A 124 1.33 -9.56 -6.80
C TYR A 124 2.72 -9.01 -6.48
N ALA A 125 2.96 -8.54 -5.24
CA ALA A 125 4.26 -8.02 -4.83
C ALA A 125 5.37 -9.07 -4.95
N LEU A 126 5.12 -10.31 -4.52
CA LEU A 126 6.08 -11.42 -4.63
C LEU A 126 6.43 -11.71 -6.10
N ARG A 127 5.44 -11.70 -7.00
CA ARG A 127 5.66 -11.88 -8.45
C ARG A 127 6.50 -10.76 -9.06
N GLN A 128 6.26 -9.50 -8.66
CA GLN A 128 7.07 -8.36 -9.11
C GLN A 128 8.53 -8.49 -8.64
N ASN A 129 8.74 -8.85 -7.38
CA ASN A 129 10.08 -9.06 -6.82
C ASN A 129 10.85 -10.18 -7.54
N ASN A 130 10.15 -11.23 -7.98
CA ASN A 130 10.73 -12.32 -8.75
C ASN A 130 11.17 -11.85 -10.15
N ARG A 131 10.30 -11.10 -10.85
CA ARG A 131 10.58 -10.57 -12.19
C ARG A 131 11.75 -9.58 -12.21
N ALA A 132 11.84 -8.68 -11.24
CA ALA A 132 12.92 -7.70 -11.14
C ALA A 132 14.30 -8.34 -11.09
N LYS A 133 14.44 -9.51 -10.44
CA LYS A 133 15.71 -10.25 -10.39
C LYS A 133 16.04 -10.94 -11.72
N GLN A 134 15.05 -11.48 -12.41
CA GLN A 134 15.28 -12.13 -13.70
C GLN A 134 15.77 -11.14 -14.78
N GLN A 135 15.35 -9.88 -14.69
CA GLN A 135 15.83 -8.81 -15.57
C GLN A 135 17.22 -8.26 -15.19
N SER A 136 17.74 -8.59 -14.00
CA SER A 136 19.09 -8.19 -13.56
C SER A 136 20.19 -9.20 -13.91
N LEU A 137 19.87 -10.28 -14.63
CA LEU A 137 20.86 -11.19 -15.19
C LEU A 137 21.37 -10.59 -16.52
N PRO A 138 22.68 -10.31 -16.67
CA PRO A 138 23.21 -9.90 -17.97
C PRO A 138 23.02 -11.05 -18.98
N PRO A 139 22.74 -10.75 -20.26
CA PRO A 139 22.63 -11.79 -21.27
C PRO A 139 23.98 -12.49 -21.40
N VAL A 140 24.00 -13.80 -21.16
CA VAL A 140 25.14 -14.67 -21.47
C VAL A 140 25.29 -14.66 -22.99
N GLN A 141 26.26 -13.88 -23.48
CA GLN A 141 26.65 -13.87 -24.88
C GLN A 141 27.29 -15.22 -25.21
N GLN A 142 26.60 -16.03 -26.02
CA GLN A 142 27.21 -17.19 -26.66
C GLN A 142 28.18 -16.69 -27.73
N ALA A 143 29.48 -16.89 -27.49
CA ALA A 143 30.53 -16.58 -28.45
C ALA A 143 30.67 -17.73 -29.47
N GLN A 144 30.48 -17.42 -30.76
CA GLN A 144 30.96 -18.23 -31.88
C GLN A 144 31.72 -17.32 -32.88
N HIS A 145 33.04 -17.61 -33.03
CA HIS A 145 33.96 -17.45 -34.20
C HIS A 145 33.80 -16.22 -35.12
N ARG A 146 34.83 -15.42 -35.50
CA ARG A 146 36.20 -15.67 -36.02
C ARG A 146 36.97 -14.30 -36.11
N PRO A 147 38.30 -14.26 -36.37
CA PRO A 147 39.14 -13.07 -36.21
C PRO A 147 39.32 -12.26 -37.52
N ASP A 148 39.59 -10.94 -37.38
CA ASP A 148 40.81 -10.24 -37.84
C ASP A 148 40.62 -8.73 -38.04
N HIS A 149 41.45 -7.97 -37.32
CA HIS A 149 42.10 -6.67 -37.60
C HIS A 149 41.31 -5.44 -38.13
N HIS A 150 41.21 -4.39 -37.28
CA HIS A 150 41.94 -3.12 -37.49
C HIS A 150 41.87 -2.20 -36.24
N GLU A 151 43.00 -1.56 -35.93
CA GLU A 151 43.25 -0.71 -34.76
C GLU A 151 42.62 0.70 -34.84
N SER A 152 42.20 1.28 -33.70
CA SER A 152 42.99 2.30 -32.97
C SER A 152 42.15 3.07 -31.91
N SER A 153 42.71 3.07 -30.69
CA SER A 153 42.65 4.10 -29.64
C SER A 153 41.31 4.70 -29.17
N THR A 154 40.91 4.45 -27.93
CA THR A 154 41.24 5.31 -26.77
C THR A 154 40.68 4.72 -25.47
N VAL A 155 41.47 4.90 -24.43
CA VAL A 155 41.32 4.42 -23.05
C VAL A 155 40.15 5.06 -22.31
N GLY A 156 39.56 4.35 -21.33
CA GLY A 156 38.84 5.01 -20.25
C GLY A 156 37.64 4.23 -19.74
N ASP A 157 37.89 3.48 -18.68
CA ASP A 157 36.98 2.65 -17.92
C ASP A 157 35.73 3.35 -17.37
N SER A 158 34.77 2.51 -17.05
CA SER A 158 33.48 2.80 -16.41
C SER A 158 33.62 3.49 -15.04
N ILE A 159 32.90 4.59 -14.80
CA ILE A 159 32.21 4.90 -13.53
C ILE A 159 30.94 5.69 -13.90
N GLY A 160 29.72 5.31 -13.54
CA GLY A 160 29.33 4.98 -12.18
C GLY A 160 28.82 6.20 -11.42
N SER A 161 28.15 7.16 -12.06
CA SER A 161 27.28 8.11 -11.36
C SER A 161 26.28 8.75 -12.31
N LEU A 162 25.06 8.22 -12.32
CA LEU A 162 23.89 8.95 -12.83
C LEU A 162 22.84 9.00 -11.71
N PHE A 163 23.31 9.43 -10.54
CA PHE A 163 22.49 10.21 -9.62
C PHE A 163 22.36 11.62 -10.21
N ASP A 164 21.63 11.76 -11.30
CA ASP A 164 21.15 13.07 -11.72
C ASP A 164 19.78 12.95 -12.39
N ILE A 165 18.75 12.87 -11.54
CA ILE A 165 17.41 13.34 -11.89
C ILE A 165 16.95 14.24 -10.73
N PRO A 166 16.40 15.43 -11.01
CA PRO A 166 16.26 16.51 -10.04
C PRO A 166 15.25 16.19 -8.94
N ILE A 167 15.59 16.59 -7.72
CA ILE A 167 14.63 16.74 -6.61
C ILE A 167 13.65 17.85 -6.99
N LEU A 168 12.47 17.50 -7.50
CA LEU A 168 11.32 18.40 -7.47
C LEU A 168 10.59 18.25 -6.12
N PRO A 169 10.36 19.33 -5.37
CA PRO A 169 9.52 19.30 -4.20
C PRO A 169 8.06 19.41 -4.65
N ASN A 170 7.44 18.28 -4.99
CA ASN A 170 5.99 18.17 -4.95
C ASN A 170 5.57 16.70 -5.01
N GLY A 171 5.61 16.05 -3.84
CA GLY A 171 4.93 14.77 -3.64
C GLY A 171 3.43 14.96 -3.75
N THR A 172 2.91 14.91 -4.98
CA THR A 172 1.46 14.81 -5.19
C THR A 172 1.09 13.34 -4.98
N ASP A 173 0.45 13.07 -3.85
CA ASP A 173 -0.15 11.78 -3.52
C ASP A 173 -1.17 11.39 -4.62
N PRO A 174 -1.04 10.22 -5.28
CA PRO A 174 -1.99 9.76 -6.29
C PRO A 174 -3.43 9.63 -5.75
N GLU A 175 -3.61 9.51 -4.43
CA GLU A 175 -4.91 9.48 -3.78
C GLU A 175 -5.56 10.88 -3.70
N GLU A 176 -4.75 11.94 -3.57
CA GLU A 176 -5.18 13.34 -3.64
C GLU A 176 -5.58 13.75 -5.07
N GLU A 177 -4.84 13.28 -6.09
CA GLU A 177 -5.18 13.53 -7.49
C GLU A 177 -6.49 12.82 -7.90
N ALA A 178 -6.72 11.59 -7.42
CA ALA A 178 -7.95 10.85 -7.64
C ALA A 178 -9.16 11.53 -6.95
N PHE A 179 -8.97 12.10 -5.76
CA PHE A 179 -9.98 12.87 -5.05
C PHE A 179 -10.30 14.20 -5.78
N ARG A 180 -9.28 14.94 -6.23
CA ARG A 180 -9.44 16.16 -7.06
C ARG A 180 -10.19 15.87 -8.36
N LYS A 181 -9.85 14.79 -9.07
CA LYS A 181 -10.55 14.34 -10.30
C LYS A 181 -12.02 14.00 -10.04
N ARG A 182 -12.34 13.40 -8.89
CA ARG A 182 -13.72 13.07 -8.48
C ARG A 182 -14.56 14.31 -8.15
N MET A 183 -13.93 15.37 -7.64
CA MET A 183 -14.59 16.65 -7.32
C MET A 183 -14.82 17.52 -8.57
N GLN A 184 -13.91 17.52 -9.55
CA GLN A 184 -14.08 18.28 -10.80
C GLN A 184 -15.18 17.71 -11.71
N ARG A 185 -15.38 16.38 -11.73
CA ARG A 185 -16.47 15.72 -12.48
C ARG A 185 -17.87 16.10 -12.00
N LYS A 186 -18.02 16.53 -10.75
CA LYS A 186 -19.32 16.94 -10.19
C LYS A 186 -19.71 18.41 -10.48
N LYS A 187 -18.77 19.25 -10.91
CA LYS A 187 -19.05 20.65 -11.30
C LYS A 187 -19.54 20.81 -12.75
N LYS A 188 -19.48 19.77 -13.59
CA LYS A 188 -19.88 19.82 -15.02
C LYS A 188 -21.29 19.31 -15.36
N LYS A 189 -22.14 19.02 -14.38
CA LYS A 189 -23.58 18.85 -14.62
C LYS A 189 -24.32 20.11 -14.22
N GLY A 190 -24.04 21.18 -14.98
CA GLY A 190 -24.91 22.34 -15.05
C GLY A 190 -26.20 21.92 -15.76
N ILE A 191 -27.30 22.25 -15.12
CA ILE A 191 -28.67 22.16 -15.62
C ILE A 191 -28.72 22.89 -16.97
N ARG A 192 -29.20 22.20 -18.02
CA ARG A 192 -29.68 22.86 -19.24
C ARG A 192 -31.17 23.06 -19.08
N PHE A 193 -31.60 24.29 -19.37
CA PHE A 193 -32.98 24.76 -19.41
C PHE A 193 -33.85 23.90 -20.32
#